data_AF-A0A7X2XVR4-F1
#
_entry.id   AF-A0A7X2XVR4-F1
#
_cell.length_a   1.000
_cell.length_b   1.000
_cell.length_c   1.000
_cell.angle_alpha   90.00
_cell.angle_beta   90.00
_cell.angle_gamma   90.00
#
_symmetry.space_group_name_H-M   'P 1'
#
loop_
_entity.id
_entity.type
_entity.pdbx_description
1 polymer ?
#
loop_
_entity_poly.entity_id
_entity_poly.type
_entity_poly.pdbx_seq_one_letter_code
_entity_poly.pdbx_strand_id
1 'polypeptide(L)'
;MYKKTVITSAIVATCLCLVTLIIAAVKSNFNYETLVAVVSYIGVYAISIYLSRNNSTEKIVLTLVNILATVMMLGLMYSAIVKYHGFIMVLLLLISLIGVVAGVLAIWFNNKFQKVESKKS
;
A
#
# COMPACT_ATOMS: atom_id res chain seq x y z
N MET A 1 -15.14 -9.60 4.70
CA MET A 1 -14.10 -9.02 3.81
C MET A 1 -13.50 -10.17 2.99
N TYR A 2 -13.29 -10.00 1.69
CA TYR A 2 -12.69 -11.09 0.89
C TYR A 2 -11.24 -11.31 1.34
N LYS A 3 -10.84 -12.58 1.60
CA LYS A 3 -9.45 -12.94 1.94
C LYS A 3 -8.43 -12.32 0.97
N LYS A 4 -8.82 -12.19 -0.31
CA LYS A 4 -8.02 -11.57 -1.37
C LYS A 4 -7.67 -10.11 -1.07
N THR A 5 -8.61 -9.30 -0.58
CA THR A 5 -8.38 -7.87 -0.27
C THR A 5 -7.38 -7.70 0.88
N VAL A 6 -7.48 -8.53 1.93
CA VAL A 6 -6.56 -8.49 3.08
C VAL A 6 -5.14 -8.79 2.61
N ILE A 7 -4.98 -9.85 1.82
CA ILE A 7 -3.67 -10.28 1.30
C ILE A 7 -3.09 -9.21 0.39
N THR A 8 -3.86 -8.66 -0.54
CA THR A 8 -3.38 -7.60 -1.43
C THR A 8 -2.99 -6.34 -0.68
N SER A 9 -3.77 -5.93 0.33
CA SER A 9 -3.44 -4.78 1.18
C SER A 9 -2.19 -5.02 2.04
N ALA A 10 -1.99 -6.23 2.54
CA ALA A 10 -0.75 -6.59 3.25
C ALA A 10 0.48 -6.54 2.33
N ILE A 11 0.35 -6.98 1.07
CA ILE A 11 1.41 -6.86 0.06
C ILE A 11 1.77 -5.39 -0.17
N VAL A 12 0.78 -4.50 -0.32
CA VAL A 12 1.01 -3.05 -0.50
C VAL A 12 1.79 -2.46 0.68
N ALA A 13 1.35 -2.76 1.92
CA ALA A 13 2.01 -2.30 3.13
C ALA A 13 3.47 -2.77 3.19
N THR A 14 3.71 -4.03 2.84
CA THR A 14 5.05 -4.64 2.85
C THR A 14 5.96 -4.00 1.82
N CYS A 15 5.48 -3.78 0.60
CA CYS A 15 6.22 -3.08 -0.44
C CYS A 15 6.58 -1.65 -0.02
N LEU A 16 5.67 -0.93 0.65
CA LEU A 16 5.92 0.43 1.13
C LEU A 16 7.05 0.44 2.16
N CYS A 17 6.99 -0.48 3.12
CA CYS A 17 8.03 -0.63 4.13
C CYS A 17 9.39 -1.00 3.51
N LEU A 18 9.41 -1.93 2.55
CA LEU A 18 10.64 -2.34 1.86
C LEU A 18 11.28 -1.18 1.09
N VAL A 19 10.49 -0.41 0.35
CA VAL A 19 11.00 0.75 -0.39
C VAL A 19 11.59 1.78 0.58
N THR A 20 10.89 2.09 1.67
CA THR A 20 11.38 3.03 2.70
C THR A 20 12.68 2.55 3.36
N LEU A 21 12.78 1.26 3.69
CA LEU A 21 13.98 0.68 4.28
C LEU A 21 15.16 0.66 3.30
N ILE A 22 14.94 0.30 2.03
CA ILE A 22 15.99 0.31 1.01
C ILE A 22 16.51 1.73 0.80
N ILE A 23 15.62 2.73 0.72
CA ILE A 23 16.01 4.13 0.60
C ILE A 23 16.86 4.58 1.80
N ALA A 24 16.47 4.22 3.03
CA ALA A 24 17.23 4.56 4.23
C ALA A 24 18.60 3.87 4.27
N ALA A 25 18.66 2.59 3.85
CA ALA A 25 19.89 1.81 3.77
C ALA A 25 20.87 2.42 2.77
N VAL A 26 20.39 2.78 1.57
CA VAL A 26 21.23 3.40 0.53
C VAL A 26 21.78 4.74 0.99
N LYS A 27 21.00 5.52 1.74
CA LYS A 27 21.47 6.78 2.32
C LYS A 27 22.33 6.61 3.56
N SER A 28 22.56 5.37 4.05
CA SER A 28 23.21 5.06 5.33
C SER A 28 22.65 5.88 6.51
N ASN A 29 21.37 6.25 6.43
CA ASN A 29 20.70 7.14 7.36
C ASN A 29 19.48 6.41 7.93
N PHE A 30 19.74 5.38 8.73
CA PHE A 30 18.72 4.75 9.56
C PHE A 30 18.35 5.67 10.71
N ASN A 31 17.57 6.70 10.41
CA ASN A 31 17.11 7.64 11.41
C ASN A 31 15.81 7.12 12.05
N TYR A 32 15.51 7.60 13.27
CA TYR A 32 14.29 7.21 13.99
C TYR A 32 13.02 7.44 13.16
N GLU A 33 13.03 8.46 12.29
CA GLU A 33 11.94 8.80 11.37
C GLU A 33 11.59 7.65 10.41
N THR A 34 12.58 6.89 9.93
CA THR A 34 12.34 5.75 9.03
C THR A 34 11.63 4.63 9.77
N LEU A 35 12.03 4.37 11.01
CA LEU A 35 11.42 3.34 11.84
C LEU A 35 9.99 3.72 12.23
N VAL A 36 9.76 5.00 12.59
CA VAL A 36 8.43 5.55 12.84
C VAL A 36 7.54 5.43 11.60
N ALA A 37 8.07 5.70 10.40
CA ALA A 37 7.31 5.56 9.15
C ALA A 37 6.89 4.10 8.90
N VAL A 38 7.80 3.14 9.05
CA VAL A 38 7.52 1.71 8.88
C VAL A 38 6.46 1.22 9.88
N VAL A 39 6.61 1.55 11.16
CA VAL A 39 5.64 1.20 12.21
C VAL A 39 4.29 1.86 11.92
N SER A 40 4.26 3.11 11.48
CA SER A 40 3.03 3.82 11.11
C SER A 40 2.32 3.15 9.94
N TYR A 41 3.04 2.73 8.88
CA TYR A 41 2.41 2.02 7.76
C TYR A 41 1.79 0.70 8.19
N ILE A 42 2.50 -0.08 9.01
CA ILE A 42 1.97 -1.33 9.56
C ILE A 42 0.74 -1.05 10.43
N GLY A 43 0.81 -0.06 11.31
CA GLY A 43 -0.28 0.32 12.20
C GLY A 43 -1.54 0.78 11.46
N VAL A 44 -1.40 1.68 10.48
CA VAL A 44 -2.52 2.17 9.67
C VAL A 44 -3.19 1.01 8.92
N TYR A 45 -2.41 0.10 8.32
CA TYR A 45 -2.96 -1.06 7.64
C TYR A 45 -3.61 -2.06 8.60
N ALA A 46 -3.01 -2.32 9.76
CA ALA A 46 -3.59 -3.22 10.78
C ALA A 46 -4.93 -2.70 11.29
N ILE A 47 -5.01 -1.40 11.63
CA ILE A 47 -6.25 -0.75 12.08
C ILE A 47 -7.29 -0.76 10.96
N SER A 48 -6.90 -0.39 9.74
CA SER A 48 -7.82 -0.32 8.60
C SER A 48 -8.39 -1.69 8.21
N ILE A 49 -7.58 -2.75 8.29
CA ILE A 49 -8.02 -4.14 8.04
C ILE A 49 -8.94 -4.61 9.17
N TYR A 50 -8.62 -4.29 10.42
CA TYR A 50 -9.44 -4.65 11.58
C TYR A 50 -10.83 -4.01 11.51
N LEU A 51 -10.90 -2.69 11.28
CA LEU A 51 -12.15 -1.95 11.09
C LEU A 51 -12.95 -2.52 9.89
N SER A 52 -12.30 -2.63 8.73
CA SER A 52 -12.91 -3.16 7.50
C SER A 52 -13.55 -4.56 7.65
N ARG A 53 -13.22 -5.32 8.68
CA ARG A 53 -13.80 -6.64 8.96
C ARG A 53 -15.20 -6.55 9.56
N ASN A 54 -15.50 -5.49 10.32
CA ASN A 54 -16.72 -5.36 11.12
C ASN A 54 -17.80 -4.46 10.49
N ASN A 55 -17.44 -3.54 9.59
CA ASN A 55 -18.41 -2.58 9.05
C ASN A 55 -18.24 -2.31 7.54
N SER A 56 -19.34 -2.03 6.82
CA SER A 56 -19.33 -1.69 5.39
C SER A 56 -18.76 -0.30 5.11
N THR A 57 -19.01 0.68 5.98
CA THR A 57 -18.48 2.04 5.85
C THR A 57 -16.97 2.07 6.01
N GLU A 58 -16.42 1.19 6.86
CA GLU A 58 -15.00 1.11 7.17
C GLU A 58 -14.17 0.45 6.06
N LYS A 59 -14.83 -0.22 5.11
CA LYS A 59 -14.18 -0.67 3.86
C LYS A 59 -13.77 0.50 2.99
N ILE A 60 -14.50 1.62 3.05
CA ILE A 60 -14.14 2.84 2.33
C ILE A 60 -12.80 3.37 2.84
N VAL A 61 -12.57 3.33 4.16
CA VAL A 61 -11.30 3.74 4.79
C VAL A 61 -10.14 2.90 4.24
N LEU A 62 -10.29 1.58 4.20
CA LEU A 62 -9.25 0.70 3.65
C LEU A 62 -9.00 0.96 2.15
N THR A 63 -10.05 1.22 1.35
CA THR A 63 -9.89 1.59 -0.06
C THR A 63 -9.11 2.90 -0.19
N LEU A 64 -9.42 3.90 0.63
CA LEU A 64 -8.78 5.21 0.61
C LEU A 64 -7.30 5.10 1.02
N VAL A 65 -6.99 4.28 2.03
CA VAL A 65 -5.61 3.95 2.40
C VAL A 65 -4.86 3.28 1.24
N ASN A 66 -5.47 2.33 0.54
CA ASN A 66 -4.85 1.70 -0.63
C ASN A 66 -4.64 2.68 -1.80
N ILE A 67 -5.55 3.64 -2.02
CA ILE A 67 -5.38 4.70 -3.03
C ILE A 67 -4.18 5.57 -2.66
N LEU A 68 -4.12 6.05 -1.42
CA LEU A 68 -3.03 6.89 -0.94
C LEU A 68 -1.68 6.17 -1.07
N ALA A 69 -1.62 4.91 -0.63
CA ALA A 69 -0.44 4.06 -0.77
C ALA A 69 0.00 3.89 -2.23
N THR A 70 -0.95 3.73 -3.16
CA THR A 70 -0.66 3.61 -4.59
C THR A 70 -0.07 4.91 -5.14
N VAL A 71 -0.61 6.06 -4.76
CA VAL A 71 -0.06 7.38 -5.15
C VAL A 71 1.34 7.59 -4.58
N MET A 72 1.56 7.22 -3.31
CA MET A 72 2.89 7.29 -2.70
C MET A 72 3.91 6.39 -3.44
N MET A 73 3.52 5.17 -3.80
CA MET A 73 4.36 4.26 -4.60
C MET A 73 4.74 4.85 -5.96
N LEU A 74 3.80 5.48 -6.66
CA LEU A 74 4.07 6.17 -7.93
C LEU A 74 5.05 7.33 -7.74
N GLY A 75 4.88 8.11 -6.67
CA GLY A 75 5.84 9.16 -6.31
C GLY A 75 7.24 8.61 -6.02
N LEU A 76 7.31 7.46 -5.34
CA LEU A 76 8.57 6.76 -5.06
C LEU A 76 9.21 6.20 -6.35
N MET A 77 8.42 5.70 -7.30
CA MET A 77 8.92 5.30 -8.63
C MET A 77 9.54 6.48 -9.37
N TYR A 78 8.86 7.64 -9.39
CA TYR A 78 9.41 8.84 -10.00
C TYR A 78 10.72 9.26 -9.32
N SER A 79 10.74 9.28 -7.98
CA SER A 79 11.98 9.59 -7.24
C SER A 79 13.08 8.54 -7.49
N ALA A 80 12.74 7.28 -7.71
CA ALA A 80 13.69 6.22 -8.00
C ALA A 80 14.42 6.49 -9.33
N ILE A 81 13.67 6.88 -10.36
CA ILE A 81 14.20 7.20 -11.70
C ILE A 81 15.10 8.44 -11.65
N VAL A 82 14.72 9.47 -10.89
CA VAL A 82 15.44 10.74 -10.87
C VAL A 82 16.69 10.70 -9.98
N LYS A 83 16.65 9.98 -8.85
CA LYS A 83 17.70 10.07 -7.81
C LYS A 83 18.61 8.86 -7.69
N TYR A 84 18.26 7.72 -8.27
CA TYR A 84 19.02 6.48 -8.12
C TYR A 84 19.44 5.95 -9.48
N HIS A 85 20.56 5.24 -9.52
CA HIS A 85 21.11 4.65 -10.74
C HIS A 85 21.51 3.19 -10.53
N GLY A 86 21.68 2.47 -11.64
CA GLY A 86 22.12 1.08 -11.63
C GLY A 86 21.14 0.14 -10.95
N PHE A 87 21.66 -0.85 -10.21
CA PHE A 87 20.88 -1.92 -9.61
C PHE A 87 19.82 -1.44 -8.62
N ILE A 88 20.11 -0.40 -7.84
CA ILE A 88 19.19 0.16 -6.83
C ILE A 88 17.94 0.74 -7.50
N MET A 89 18.11 1.45 -8.62
CA MET A 89 16.98 2.00 -9.39
C MET A 89 16.06 0.88 -9.86
N VAL A 90 16.62 -0.19 -10.45
CA VAL A 90 15.85 -1.34 -10.96
C VAL A 90 15.09 -2.04 -9.83
N LEU A 91 15.74 -2.25 -8.68
CA LEU A 91 15.12 -2.88 -7.53
C LEU A 91 13.95 -2.05 -6.96
N LEU A 92 14.15 -0.74 -6.78
CA LEU A 92 13.11 0.17 -6.30
C LEU A 92 11.92 0.22 -7.24
N LEU A 93 12.17 0.24 -8.56
CA LEU A 93 11.12 0.20 -9.57
C LEU A 93 10.31 -1.09 -9.53
N LEU A 94 10.97 -2.25 -9.43
CA LEU A 94 10.29 -3.54 -9.35
C LEU A 94 9.38 -3.64 -8.12
N ILE A 95 9.90 -3.30 -6.94
CA ILE A 95 9.12 -3.38 -5.69
C ILE A 95 7.94 -2.40 -5.72
N SER A 96 8.18 -1.18 -6.22
CA SER A 96 7.13 -0.17 -6.31
C SER A 96 6.06 -0.54 -7.35
N LEU A 97 6.45 -1.13 -8.49
CA LEU A 97 5.52 -1.60 -9.51
C LEU A 97 4.61 -2.73 -8.96
N ILE A 98 5.18 -3.70 -8.25
CA ILE A 98 4.41 -4.77 -7.59
C ILE A 98 3.44 -4.15 -6.58
N GLY A 99 3.90 -3.16 -5.82
CA GLY A 99 3.10 -2.39 -4.87
C GLY A 99 1.91 -1.69 -5.52
N VAL A 100 2.13 -1.00 -6.65
CA VAL A 100 1.07 -0.33 -7.42
C VAL A 100 0.05 -1.34 -7.93
N VAL A 101 0.49 -2.43 -8.55
CA VAL A 101 -0.42 -3.47 -9.08
C VAL A 101 -1.26 -4.08 -7.95
N ALA A 102 -0.64 -4.40 -6.81
CA ALA A 102 -1.35 -4.90 -5.64
C ALA A 102 -2.34 -3.87 -5.06
N GLY A 103 -1.99 -2.59 -5.05
CA GLY A 103 -2.86 -1.49 -4.62
C GLY A 103 -4.08 -1.33 -5.49
N VAL A 104 -3.91 -1.32 -6.81
CA VAL A 104 -5.01 -1.27 -7.79
C VAL A 104 -5.91 -2.49 -7.66
N LEU A 105 -5.35 -3.69 -7.49
CA LEU A 105 -6.14 -4.91 -7.27
C LEU A 105 -6.91 -4.86 -5.95
N ALA A 106 -6.29 -4.37 -4.86
CA ALA A 106 -6.94 -4.21 -3.56
C ALA A 106 -8.13 -3.25 -3.68
N ILE A 107 -7.96 -2.12 -4.37
CA ILE A 107 -9.02 -1.16 -4.65
C ILE A 107 -10.12 -1.84 -5.44
N TRP A 108 -9.81 -2.55 -6.52
CA TRP A 108 -10.82 -3.18 -7.37
C TRP A 108 -11.61 -4.27 -6.62
N PHE A 109 -10.95 -5.12 -5.84
CA PHE A 109 -11.60 -6.12 -5.02
C PHE A 109 -12.46 -5.50 -3.91
N ASN A 110 -12.05 -4.34 -3.39
CA ASN A 110 -12.80 -3.58 -2.39
C ASN A 110 -13.77 -2.55 -2.99
N ASN A 111 -13.88 -2.41 -4.31
CA ASN A 111 -14.86 -1.53 -4.96
C ASN A 111 -16.06 -2.32 -5.53
N LYS A 112 -15.99 -3.66 -5.56
CA LYS A 112 -17.17 -4.52 -5.80
C LYS A 112 -18.27 -4.42 -4.72
N PHE A 113 -18.15 -3.49 -3.76
CA PHE A 113 -19.17 -3.17 -2.76
C PHE A 113 -20.37 -2.34 -3.29
N GLN A 114 -20.51 -2.18 -4.61
CA GLN A 114 -21.72 -1.60 -5.23
C GLN A 114 -22.37 -2.47 -6.31
N LYS A 115 -22.39 -3.80 -6.17
CA LYS A 115 -23.65 -4.46 -6.53
C LYS A 115 -24.54 -4.38 -5.31
N VAL A 116 -25.21 -3.24 -5.17
CA VAL A 116 -26.48 -3.20 -4.43
C VAL A 116 -27.31 -4.26 -5.14
N GLU A 117 -27.51 -5.41 -4.50
CA GLU A 117 -28.62 -6.26 -4.89
C GLU A 117 -29.84 -5.36 -4.76
N SER A 118 -30.32 -4.87 -5.92
CA SER A 118 -31.64 -4.30 -6.04
C SER A 118 -32.57 -5.35 -5.46
N LYS A 119 -32.96 -5.16 -4.20
CA LYS A 119 -34.10 -5.83 -3.61
C LYS A 119 -35.24 -5.50 -4.57
N LYS A 120 -35.57 -6.47 -5.43
CA LYS A 120 -36.87 -6.52 -6.09
C LYS A 120 -37.90 -6.46 -4.98
N SER A 121 -38.51 -5.29 -4.83
CA SER A 121 -39.80 -5.12 -4.18
C SER A 121 -40.90 -5.54 -5.14
#